data_AF-A0A1I8JWB8-F1
#
_entry.id   AF-A0A1I8JWB8-F1
#
_cell.length_a   1.000
_cell.length_b   1.000
_cell.length_c   1.000
_cell.angle_alpha   90.00
_cell.angle_beta   90.00
_cell.angle_gamma   90.00
#
_symmetry.space_group_name_H-M   'P 1'
#
loop_
_entity.id
_entity.type
_entity.pdbx_description
1 polymer ?
#
loop_
_entity_poly.entity_id
_entity_poly.type
_entity_poly.pdbx_seq_one_letter_code
_entity_poly.pdbx_strand_id
1 'polypeptide(L)'
;MKLDKTKNRVYLDDVEYGLRTNLRRPLLQKALFLPKGTKFSSDCLNRMVDKARQHENKFYAQFTYACKKNAEYSSDCLDTGRPEYYRDLKKLAKETEQCWKL
;
A
#
# COMPACT_ATOMS: atom_id res chain seq x y z
N MET A 1 -3.90 -3.83 7.96
CA MET A 1 -4.68 -2.65 7.51
C MET A 1 -6.03 -3.13 7.03
N LYS A 2 -7.13 -2.50 7.45
CA LYS A 2 -8.48 -2.84 7.01
C LYS A 2 -8.90 -1.84 5.93
N LEU A 3 -9.25 -2.32 4.75
CA LEU A 3 -9.74 -1.48 3.67
C LEU A 3 -11.20 -1.08 3.92
N ASP A 4 -11.55 0.13 3.50
CA ASP A 4 -12.92 0.63 3.54
C ASP A 4 -13.74 0.02 2.40
N LYS A 5 -14.62 -0.93 2.75
CA LYS A 5 -15.44 -1.67 1.79
C LYS A 5 -16.54 -0.84 1.13
N THR A 6 -16.75 0.41 1.56
CA THR A 6 -17.69 1.32 0.91
C THR A 6 -17.13 1.94 -0.38
N LYS A 7 -15.80 1.86 -0.57
CA LYS A 7 -15.13 2.34 -1.79
C LYS A 7 -15.44 1.46 -2.99
N ASN A 8 -15.22 2.01 -4.19
CA ASN A 8 -15.42 1.30 -5.45
C ASN A 8 -14.62 -0.02 -5.50
N ARG A 9 -15.24 -1.08 -6.01
CA ARG A 9 -14.64 -2.42 -6.05
C ARG A 9 -13.38 -2.50 -6.91
N VAL A 10 -13.38 -1.88 -8.10
CA VAL A 10 -12.21 -1.90 -9.00
C VAL A 10 -11.02 -1.22 -8.33
N TYR A 11 -11.26 -0.10 -7.66
CA TYR A 11 -10.26 0.57 -6.82
C TYR A 11 -9.75 -0.35 -5.69
N LEU A 12 -10.65 -1.02 -4.97
CA LEU A 12 -10.28 -1.91 -3.87
C LEU A 12 -9.44 -3.10 -4.32
N ASP A 13 -9.78 -3.70 -5.46
CA ASP A 13 -9.03 -4.81 -6.06
C ASP A 13 -7.59 -4.37 -6.40
N ASP A 14 -7.44 -3.17 -6.95
CA ASP A 14 -6.14 -2.58 -7.27
C ASP A 14 -5.28 -2.26 -6.03
N VAL A 15 -5.93 -1.73 -4.98
CA VAL A 15 -5.28 -1.47 -3.68
C VAL A 15 -4.83 -2.78 -3.04
N GLU A 16 -5.70 -3.79 -3.01
CA GLU A 16 -5.36 -5.10 -2.44
C GLU A 16 -4.21 -5.75 -3.21
N TYR A 17 -4.25 -5.71 -4.54
CA TYR A 17 -3.18 -6.21 -5.39
C TYR A 17 -1.87 -5.46 -5.11
N GLY A 18 -1.89 -4.13 -5.07
CA GLY A 18 -0.73 -3.29 -4.80
C GLY A 18 -0.11 -3.60 -3.43
N LEU A 19 -0.91 -3.63 -2.37
CA LEU A 19 -0.45 -3.97 -1.01
C LEU A 19 0.14 -5.38 -0.95
N ARG A 20 -0.50 -6.36 -1.61
CA ARG A 20 -0.03 -7.75 -1.61
C ARG A 20 1.31 -7.87 -2.32
N THR A 21 1.45 -7.30 -3.51
CA THR A 21 2.59 -7.51 -4.40
C THR A 21 3.78 -6.60 -4.08
N ASN A 22 3.52 -5.33 -3.75
CA ASN A 22 4.57 -4.32 -3.60
C ASN A 22 4.99 -4.04 -2.15
N LEU A 23 4.16 -4.41 -1.16
CA LEU A 23 4.45 -4.20 0.26
C LEU A 23 4.57 -5.53 1.02
N ARG A 24 3.49 -6.30 1.12
CA ARG A 24 3.43 -7.50 1.98
C ARG A 24 4.38 -8.60 1.54
N ARG A 25 4.36 -9.00 0.25
CA ARG A 25 5.23 -10.08 -0.25
C ARG A 25 6.73 -9.78 -0.04
N PRO A 26 7.26 -8.59 -0.43
CA PRO A 26 8.66 -8.25 -0.17
C PRO A 26 9.03 -8.29 1.32
N LEU A 27 8.15 -7.77 2.19
CA LEU A 27 8.39 -7.78 3.63
C LEU A 27 8.42 -9.21 4.20
N LEU A 28 7.47 -10.05 3.80
CA LEU A 28 7.45 -11.46 4.22
C LEU A 28 8.67 -12.22 3.73
N GLN A 29 9.06 -12.05 2.46
CA GLN A 29 10.24 -12.70 1.90
C GLN A 29 11.50 -12.37 2.71
N LYS A 30 11.67 -11.10 3.11
CA LYS A 30 12.82 -10.71 3.92
C LYS A 30 12.71 -11.13 5.37
N ALA A 31 11.51 -11.12 5.94
CA ALA A 31 11.27 -11.58 7.31
C ALA A 31 11.64 -13.06 7.50
N LEU A 32 11.55 -13.89 6.45
CA LEU A 32 12.00 -15.29 6.47
C LEU A 32 13.51 -15.46 6.72
N PHE A 33 14.31 -14.43 6.42
CA PHE A 33 15.76 -14.45 6.63
C PHE A 33 16.20 -13.80 7.94
N LEU A 34 15.26 -13.33 8.77
CA LEU A 34 15.60 -12.74 10.06
C LEU A 34 15.88 -13.83 11.11
N PRO A 35 16.88 -13.64 12.00
CA PRO A 35 17.10 -14.52 13.13
C PRO A 35 15.84 -14.70 13.97
N LYS A 36 15.64 -15.91 14.49
CA LYS A 36 14.55 -16.17 15.43
C LYS A 36 14.75 -15.28 16.67
N GLY A 37 13.70 -14.55 17.03
CA GLY A 37 13.75 -13.63 18.17
C GLY A 37 14.15 -12.20 17.83
N THR A 38 14.33 -11.84 16.55
CA THR A 38 14.42 -10.44 16.12
C THR A 38 13.23 -9.66 16.68
N LYS A 39 13.54 -8.61 17.44
CA LYS A 39 12.53 -7.70 18.00
C LYS A 39 12.18 -6.66 16.94
N PHE A 40 10.93 -6.26 16.94
CA PHE A 40 10.42 -5.23 16.06
C PHE A 40 9.95 -4.05 16.89
N SER A 41 10.31 -2.83 16.47
CA SER A 41 9.74 -1.64 17.08
C SER A 41 8.27 -1.50 16.66
N SER A 42 7.35 -1.68 17.61
CA SER A 42 5.91 -1.47 17.39
C SER A 42 5.62 -0.07 16.87
N ASP A 43 6.30 0.94 17.41
CA ASP A 43 6.10 2.34 17.04
C ASP A 43 6.57 2.60 15.61
N CYS A 44 7.71 2.01 15.21
CA CYS A 44 8.19 2.09 13.84
C CYS A 44 7.20 1.43 12.87
N LEU A 45 6.73 0.22 13.19
CA LEU A 45 5.76 -0.50 12.37
C LEU A 45 4.42 0.24 12.26
N ASN A 46 3.93 0.82 13.35
CA ASN A 46 2.71 1.64 13.35
C ASN A 46 2.85 2.85 12.43
N ARG A 47 3.99 3.55 12.45
CA ARG A 47 4.28 4.64 11.49
C ARG A 47 4.26 4.15 10.05
N MET A 48 4.75 2.95 9.76
CA MET A 48 4.69 2.38 8.40
C MET A 48 3.25 2.06 7.98
N VAL A 49 2.41 1.59 8.90
CA VAL A 49 0.97 1.40 8.64
C VAL A 49 0.29 2.73 8.31
N ASP A 50 0.61 3.79 9.05
CA ASP A 50 0.02 5.11 8.77
C ASP A 50 0.49 5.69 7.43
N LYS A 51 1.76 5.48 7.07
CA LYS A 51 2.24 5.82 5.72
C LYS A 51 1.50 5.03 4.64
N ALA A 52 1.29 3.73 4.81
CA ALA A 52 0.51 2.92 3.85
C ALA A 52 -0.90 3.49 3.65
N ARG A 53 -1.57 3.89 4.74
CA ARG A 53 -2.89 4.55 4.68
C ARG A 53 -2.83 5.91 3.97
N GLN A 54 -1.78 6.70 4.20
CA GLN A 54 -1.60 7.97 3.50
C GLN A 54 -1.43 7.78 1.99
N HIS A 55 -0.65 6.79 1.55
CA HIS A 55 -0.50 6.46 0.13
C HIS A 55 -1.82 5.98 -0.48
N GLU A 56 -2.58 5.14 0.25
CA GLU A 56 -3.92 4.71 -0.17
C GLU A 56 -4.85 5.93 -0.36
N ASN A 57 -4.90 6.85 0.61
CA ASN A 57 -5.78 8.02 0.55
C ASN A 57 -5.43 8.95 -0.61
N LYS A 58 -4.13 9.15 -0.89
CA LYS A 58 -3.68 9.92 -2.06
C LYS A 58 -4.11 9.26 -3.36
N PHE A 59 -3.93 7.94 -3.46
CA PHE A 59 -4.35 7.18 -4.63
C PHE A 59 -5.87 7.25 -4.83
N TYR A 60 -6.66 7.15 -3.75
CA TYR A 60 -8.12 7.32 -3.81
C TYR A 60 -8.53 8.73 -4.28
N ALA A 61 -7.83 9.77 -3.83
CA ALA A 61 -8.08 11.14 -4.29
C ALA A 61 -7.79 11.31 -5.78
N GLN A 62 -6.70 10.72 -6.28
CA GLN A 62 -6.37 10.73 -7.71
C GLN A 62 -7.42 9.95 -8.53
N PHE A 63 -7.80 8.76 -8.06
CA PHE A 63 -8.84 7.94 -8.68
C PHE A 63 -10.17 8.70 -8.78
N THR A 64 -10.65 9.24 -7.65
CA THR A 64 -11.92 9.99 -7.62
C THR A 64 -11.86 11.24 -8.50
N TYR A 65 -10.73 11.94 -8.55
CA TYR A 65 -10.54 13.10 -9.44
C TYR A 65 -10.57 12.71 -10.92
N ALA A 66 -9.80 11.68 -11.31
CA ALA A 66 -9.75 11.19 -12.68
C ALA A 66 -11.11 10.65 -13.17
N CYS A 67 -11.86 10.01 -12.28
CA CYS A 67 -13.18 9.44 -12.57
C CYS A 67 -14.35 10.43 -12.40
N LYS A 68 -14.13 11.72 -12.12
CA LYS A 68 -15.23 12.70 -11.92
C LYS A 68 -16.21 12.82 -13.08
N LYS A 69 -15.80 12.48 -14.30
CA LYS A 69 -16.58 12.67 -15.55
C LYS A 69 -17.22 11.40 -16.11
N ASN A 70 -16.85 10.22 -15.63
CA ASN A 70 -17.37 8.95 -16.12
C ASN A 70 -18.14 8.24 -15.00
N ALA A 71 -19.43 7.97 -15.24
CA ALA A 71 -20.34 7.40 -14.26
C ALA A 71 -20.03 5.93 -13.89
N GLU A 72 -19.18 5.26 -14.67
CA GLU A 72 -18.71 3.92 -14.39
C GLU A 72 -17.21 3.95 -14.17
N TYR A 73 -16.83 3.74 -12.92
CA TYR A 73 -15.47 3.63 -12.42
C TYR A 73 -14.62 2.63 -13.23
N SER A 74 -14.01 3.09 -14.32
CA SER A 74 -13.21 2.26 -15.23
C SER A 74 -11.77 2.08 -14.72
N SER A 75 -11.15 0.98 -15.16
CA SER A 75 -9.72 0.70 -15.00
C SER A 75 -8.84 1.89 -15.39
N ASP A 76 -9.23 2.64 -16.41
CA ASP A 76 -8.44 3.71 -17.00
C ASP A 76 -8.19 4.87 -16.03
N CYS A 77 -9.13 5.14 -15.12
CA CYS A 77 -8.92 6.15 -14.07
C CYS A 77 -7.80 5.74 -13.11
N LEU A 78 -7.62 4.44 -12.88
CA LEU A 78 -6.61 3.90 -11.97
C LEU A 78 -5.22 4.01 -12.59
N ASP A 79 -5.11 3.93 -13.91
CA ASP A 79 -3.83 3.97 -14.62
C ASP A 79 -3.02 5.25 -14.37
N THR A 80 -3.70 6.36 -14.07
CA THR A 80 -3.04 7.65 -13.77
C THR A 80 -2.32 7.65 -12.41
N GLY A 81 -2.91 7.03 -11.38
CA GLY A 81 -2.38 7.01 -10.02
C GLY A 81 -1.66 5.70 -9.62
N ARG A 82 -1.96 4.58 -10.30
CA ARG A 82 -1.44 3.24 -9.96
C ARG A 82 0.09 3.18 -9.99
N PRO A 83 0.81 3.75 -10.99
CA PRO A 83 2.27 3.70 -11.02
C PRO A 83 2.92 4.40 -9.83
N GLU A 84 2.38 5.55 -9.41
CA GLU A 84 2.85 6.29 -8.24
C GLU A 84 2.55 5.51 -6.95
N TYR A 85 1.31 5.05 -6.80
CA TYR A 85 0.90 4.24 -5.65
C TYR A 85 1.79 3.00 -5.45
N TYR A 86 2.05 2.23 -6.51
CA TYR A 86 2.91 1.05 -6.42
C TYR A 86 4.36 1.40 -6.13
N ARG A 87 4.87 2.50 -6.68
CA ARG A 87 6.23 2.99 -6.38
C ARG A 87 6.36 3.36 -4.90
N ASP A 88 5.37 4.05 -4.37
CA ASP A 88 5.29 4.43 -2.96
C ASP A 88 5.25 3.20 -2.06
N LEU A 89 4.45 2.19 -2.39
CA LEU A 89 4.42 0.93 -1.63
C LEU A 89 5.77 0.19 -1.65
N LYS A 90 6.46 0.14 -2.81
CA LYS A 90 7.80 -0.45 -2.90
C LYS A 90 8.81 0.30 -2.04
N LYS A 91 8.74 1.63 -2.02
CA LYS A 91 9.59 2.47 -1.17
C LYS A 91 9.27 2.23 0.31
N LEU A 92 7.99 2.18 0.66
CA LEU A 92 7.54 1.89 2.02
C LEU A 92 8.00 0.51 2.50
N ALA A 93 8.04 -0.50 1.63
CA ALA A 93 8.62 -1.80 1.97
C ALA A 93 10.08 -1.64 2.42
N LYS A 94 10.91 -0.95 1.63
CA LYS A 94 12.32 -0.69 1.98
C LYS A 94 12.47 0.12 3.27
N GLU A 95 11.61 1.11 3.50
CA GLU A 95 11.62 1.88 4.76
C GLU A 95 11.22 1.00 5.96
N THR A 96 10.26 0.11 5.78
CA THR A 96 9.80 -0.81 6.83
C THR A 96 10.88 -1.79 7.25
N GLU A 97 11.78 -2.18 6.34
CA GLU A 97 12.95 -3.01 6.69
C GLU A 97 13.83 -2.35 7.77
N GLN A 98 13.87 -1.01 7.82
CA GLN A 98 14.62 -0.28 8.83
C GLN A 98 14.00 -0.40 10.23
N CYS A 99 12.75 -0.85 10.33
CA CYS A 99 12.10 -1.15 11.61
C CYS A 99 12.55 -2.49 12.21
N TRP A 100 13.31 -3.30 11.48
CA TRP A 100 13.77 -4.63 11.89
C TRP A 100 15.17 -4.63 12.50
N LYS A 101 15.66 -3.44 12.89
CA LYS A 101 17.02 -3.31 13.43
C LYS A 101 17.20 -4.24 14.64
N LEU A 102 18.19 -5.12 14.46
CA LEU A 102 18.93 -5.86 15.49
C LEU A 102 19.43 -4.91 16.58
#